data_AF-A0A9P1ACH8-F1
#
_entry.id   AF-A0A9P1ACH8-F1
#
_cell.length_a   1.000
_cell.length_b   1.000
_cell.length_c   1.000
_cell.angle_alpha   90.00
_cell.angle_beta   90.00
_cell.angle_gamma   90.00
#
_symmetry.space_group_name_H-M   'P 1'
#
loop_
_entity.id
_entity.type
_entity.pdbx_description
1 polymer ?
#
loop_
_entity_poly.entity_id
_entity_poly.type
_entity_poly.pdbx_seq_one_letter_code
_entity_poly.pdbx_strand_id
1 'polypeptide(L)'
;MADAEKIVLDSIKLTKDCLDIGKFASEELAKTLPVFGAFGVLVIDLIGASQHKKDSVKPMLQKLENNIRKLSQQTAKGFDDMKAFVTEQSFSRDILMPVSTLIKFMLPTVEDPNTHNVEHFRKECAATSALRIANDMLSCLERSATNPLKMAMAAETEKSTATFNKWKNLLMTVMGELLMLETYINAMFWQRNMWGPNEMMKKAKVLEEHIDQWETELRTTTGRVLFRN
;
A
#
# COMPACT_ATOMS: atom_id res chain seq x y z
N MET A 1 2.57 25.74 -14.15
CA MET A 1 3.09 25.82 -12.78
C MET A 1 2.03 25.32 -11.80
N ALA A 2 0.80 25.85 -11.89
CA ALA A 2 -0.37 25.40 -11.10
C ALA A 2 -0.65 23.88 -11.14
N ASP A 3 -0.45 23.22 -12.29
CA ASP A 3 -0.75 21.79 -12.41
C ASP A 3 0.20 20.90 -11.58
N ALA A 4 1.49 21.24 -11.52
CA ALA A 4 2.48 20.46 -10.78
C ALA A 4 2.25 20.58 -9.26
N GLU A 5 2.02 21.80 -8.78
CA GLU A 5 1.69 22.05 -7.36
C GLU A 5 0.40 21.34 -6.95
N LYS A 6 -0.64 21.42 -7.79
CA LYS A 6 -1.91 20.72 -7.58
C LYS A 6 -1.72 19.21 -7.48
N ILE A 7 -0.96 18.59 -8.38
CA ILE A 7 -0.69 17.15 -8.36
C ILE A 7 -0.01 16.74 -7.05
N VAL A 8 0.99 17.49 -6.58
CA VAL A 8 1.70 17.16 -5.33
C VAL A 8 0.80 17.39 -4.11
N LEU A 9 -0.02 18.45 -4.08
CA LEU A 9 -0.98 18.69 -3.00
C LEU A 9 -2.07 17.62 -2.93
N ASP A 10 -2.61 17.21 -4.08
CA ASP A 10 -3.59 16.12 -4.16
C ASP A 10 -2.96 14.81 -3.67
N SER A 11 -1.71 14.53 -4.06
CA SER A 11 -0.96 13.36 -3.58
C SER A 11 -0.74 13.41 -2.07
N ILE A 12 -0.36 14.57 -1.52
CA ILE A 12 -0.21 14.79 -0.06
C ILE A 12 -1.52 14.49 0.67
N LYS A 13 -2.65 14.96 0.13
CA LYS A 13 -3.97 14.74 0.72
C LYS A 13 -4.29 13.25 0.73
N LEU A 14 -4.13 12.56 -0.39
CA LEU A 14 -4.43 11.14 -0.48
C LEU A 14 -3.53 10.30 0.43
N THR A 15 -2.22 10.56 0.46
CA THR A 15 -1.33 9.83 1.39
C THR A 15 -1.70 10.09 2.85
N LYS A 16 -2.22 11.28 3.20
CA LYS A 16 -2.76 11.55 4.54
C LYS A 16 -4.05 10.80 4.82
N ASP A 17 -4.96 10.77 3.86
CA ASP A 17 -6.15 9.94 3.95
C ASP A 17 -5.74 8.45 4.12
N CYS A 18 -4.58 8.04 3.61
CA CYS A 18 -3.98 6.74 3.92
C CYS A 18 -3.44 6.54 5.34
N LEU A 19 -2.95 7.61 5.96
CA LEU A 19 -2.48 7.59 7.34
C LEU A 19 -3.66 7.48 8.33
N ASP A 20 -4.84 7.93 7.93
CA ASP A 20 -6.07 7.78 8.71
C ASP A 20 -6.61 6.35 8.56
N ILE A 21 -5.97 5.45 9.32
CA ILE A 21 -6.19 4.00 9.40
C ILE A 21 -7.69 3.62 9.27
N GLY A 22 -7.99 2.72 8.32
CA GLY A 22 -9.29 2.02 8.25
C GLY A 22 -10.34 2.57 7.28
N LYS A 23 -9.97 3.50 6.38
CA LYS A 23 -10.89 4.05 5.36
C LYS A 23 -10.55 3.70 3.91
N PHE A 24 -10.01 2.51 3.68
CA PHE A 24 -9.74 2.04 2.32
C PHE A 24 -10.83 1.12 1.82
N ALA A 25 -11.98 1.68 1.44
CA ALA A 25 -12.85 0.96 0.50
C ALA A 25 -12.18 0.96 -0.89
N SER A 26 -12.39 -0.07 -1.70
CA SER A 26 -11.84 -0.13 -3.06
C SER A 26 -12.26 1.06 -3.93
N GLU A 27 -13.44 1.63 -3.66
CA GLU A 27 -13.93 2.85 -4.32
C GLU A 27 -13.08 4.09 -3.97
N GLU A 28 -12.65 4.22 -2.72
CA GLU A 28 -11.76 5.31 -2.30
C GLU A 28 -10.35 5.10 -2.87
N LEU A 29 -9.87 3.86 -2.90
CA LEU A 29 -8.62 3.49 -3.57
C LEU A 29 -8.64 3.85 -5.05
N ALA A 30 -9.77 3.67 -5.75
CA ALA A 30 -9.88 3.98 -7.16
C ALA A 30 -9.71 5.47 -7.46
N LYS A 31 -10.16 6.36 -6.56
CA LYS A 31 -9.98 7.81 -6.69
C LYS A 31 -8.51 8.23 -6.60
N THR A 32 -7.65 7.38 -6.05
CA THR A 32 -6.21 7.66 -5.89
C THR A 32 -5.40 7.43 -7.16
N LEU A 33 -5.87 6.56 -8.06
CA LEU A 33 -5.18 6.14 -9.28
C LEU A 33 -4.75 7.32 -10.17
N PRO A 34 -5.64 8.27 -10.54
CA PRO A 34 -5.25 9.36 -11.43
C PRO A 34 -4.19 10.28 -10.80
N VAL A 35 -4.27 10.48 -9.48
CA VAL A 35 -3.37 11.38 -8.75
C VAL A 35 -1.97 10.79 -8.65
N PHE A 36 -1.83 9.55 -8.20
CA PHE A 36 -0.52 8.89 -8.15
C PHE A 36 0.06 8.62 -9.53
N GLY A 37 -0.79 8.39 -10.54
CA GLY A 37 -0.37 8.31 -11.93
C GLY A 37 0.19 9.64 -12.43
N ALA A 38 -0.51 10.75 -12.19
CA ALA A 38 -0.02 12.08 -12.54
C ALA A 38 1.28 12.43 -11.78
N PHE A 39 1.42 11.98 -10.53
CA PHE A 39 2.62 12.19 -9.74
C PHE A 39 3.84 11.44 -10.29
N GLY A 40 3.70 10.18 -10.71
CA GLY A 40 4.78 9.44 -11.38
C GLY A 40 5.29 10.13 -12.64
N VAL A 41 4.37 10.68 -13.44
CA VAL A 41 4.71 11.48 -14.63
C VAL A 41 5.47 12.75 -14.24
N LEU A 42 4.98 13.47 -13.24
CA LEU A 42 5.60 14.71 -12.78
C LEU A 42 7.06 14.49 -12.35
N VAL A 43 7.36 13.38 -11.66
CA VAL A 43 8.75 13.07 -11.27
C VAL A 43 9.66 12.91 -12.49
N ILE A 44 9.20 12.23 -13.55
CA ILE A 44 9.96 12.12 -14.81
C ILE A 44 10.15 13.48 -15.47
N ASP A 45 9.08 14.29 -15.56
CA ASP A 45 9.13 15.64 -16.15
C ASP A 45 10.09 16.58 -15.41
N LEU A 46 10.24 16.39 -14.09
CA LEU A 46 11.14 17.20 -13.27
C LEU A 46 12.61 16.93 -13.56
N ILE A 47 13.01 15.73 -14.02
CA ILE A 47 14.41 15.42 -14.32
C ILE A 47 15.02 16.44 -15.31
N GLY A 48 14.29 16.71 -16.40
CA GLY A 48 14.68 17.65 -17.46
C GLY A 48 14.20 19.09 -17.26
N ALA A 49 13.53 19.39 -16.14
CA ALA A 49 12.99 20.72 -15.88
C ALA A 49 14.08 21.74 -15.51
N SER A 50 13.79 23.03 -15.72
CA SER A 50 14.62 24.13 -15.24
C SER A 50 14.71 24.14 -13.70
N GLN A 51 15.82 24.66 -13.16
CA GLN A 51 16.02 24.73 -11.72
C GLN A 51 14.90 25.50 -11.00
N HIS A 52 14.43 26.61 -11.58
CA HIS A 52 13.29 27.37 -11.07
C HIS A 52 12.03 26.49 -10.88
N LYS A 53 11.74 25.59 -11.83
CA LYS A 53 10.57 24.70 -11.74
C LYS A 53 10.78 23.60 -10.69
N LYS A 54 12.01 23.13 -10.50
CA LYS A 54 12.35 22.19 -9.42
C LYS A 54 12.16 22.84 -8.05
N ASP A 55 12.70 24.04 -7.88
CA ASP A 55 12.66 24.78 -6.62
C ASP A 55 11.23 25.14 -6.20
N SER A 56 10.34 25.46 -7.15
CA SER A 56 8.95 25.83 -6.85
C SER A 56 8.13 24.69 -6.22
N VAL A 57 8.43 23.43 -6.56
CA VAL A 57 7.69 22.25 -6.04
C VAL A 57 8.43 21.51 -4.94
N LYS A 58 9.73 21.78 -4.73
CA LYS A 58 10.59 21.08 -3.77
C LYS A 58 10.02 20.99 -2.35
N PRO A 59 9.46 22.05 -1.73
CA PRO A 59 8.88 21.94 -0.39
C PRO A 59 7.67 20.99 -0.34
N MET A 60 6.89 20.93 -1.42
CA MET A 60 5.74 20.04 -1.51
C MET A 60 6.19 18.59 -1.70
N LEU A 61 7.23 18.35 -2.51
CA LEU A 61 7.82 17.02 -2.67
C LEU A 61 8.39 16.49 -1.36
N GLN A 62 9.10 17.32 -0.60
CA GLN A 62 9.60 16.96 0.73
C GLN A 62 8.45 16.61 1.68
N LYS A 63 7.33 17.35 1.63
CA LYS A 63 6.16 17.03 2.45
C LYS A 63 5.50 15.71 2.04
N LEU A 64 5.43 15.42 0.75
CA LEU A 64 4.90 14.15 0.25
C LEU A 64 5.79 12.97 0.63
N GLU A 65 7.10 13.09 0.41
CA GLU A 65 8.12 12.13 0.83
C GLU A 65 7.98 11.77 2.33
N ASN A 66 7.88 12.79 3.18
CA ASN A 66 7.67 12.60 4.62
C ASN A 66 6.36 11.87 4.95
N ASN A 67 5.26 12.13 4.22
CA ASN A 67 3.99 11.43 4.44
C ASN A 67 4.09 9.96 4.03
N ILE A 68 4.70 9.67 2.87
CA ILE A 68 4.90 8.29 2.38
C ILE A 68 5.77 7.51 3.37
N ARG A 69 6.85 8.14 3.86
CA ARG A 69 7.72 7.54 4.88
C ARG A 69 6.97 7.23 6.17
N LYS A 70 6.16 8.18 6.65
CA LYS A 70 5.33 7.99 7.85
C LYS A 70 4.32 6.86 7.68
N LEU A 71 3.71 6.74 6.50
CA LEU A 71 2.76 5.67 6.19
C LEU A 71 3.43 4.31 6.33
N SER A 72 4.57 4.12 5.64
CA SER A 72 5.32 2.87 5.71
C SER A 72 5.79 2.54 7.14
N GLN A 73 6.21 3.54 7.91
CA GLN A 73 6.59 3.36 9.33
C GLN A 73 5.41 2.98 10.22
N GLN A 74 4.22 3.55 9.97
CA GLN A 74 3.00 3.19 10.71
C GLN A 74 2.53 1.79 10.35
N THR A 75 2.61 1.38 9.07
CA THR A 75 2.31 0.01 8.63
C THR A 75 3.23 -0.99 9.35
N ALA A 76 4.53 -0.72 9.38
CA ALA A 76 5.51 -1.56 10.08
C ALA A 76 5.22 -1.64 11.59
N LYS A 77 4.99 -0.49 12.25
CA LYS A 77 4.67 -0.45 13.67
C LYS A 77 3.36 -1.18 14.00
N GLY A 78 2.32 -0.96 13.20
CA GLY A 78 1.02 -1.60 13.40
C GLY A 78 1.13 -3.12 13.31
N PHE A 79 2.01 -3.63 12.45
CA PHE A 79 2.32 -5.05 12.39
C PHE A 79 3.15 -5.54 13.59
N ASP A 80 4.19 -4.81 14.00
CA ASP A 80 5.01 -5.19 15.17
C ASP A 80 4.16 -5.32 16.46
N ASP A 81 3.17 -4.44 16.62
CA ASP A 81 2.21 -4.48 17.73
C ASP A 81 1.30 -5.73 17.71
N MET A 82 1.25 -6.47 16.59
CA MET A 82 0.43 -7.68 16.41
C MET A 82 1.25 -8.97 16.44
N LYS A 83 2.59 -8.91 16.52
CA LYS A 83 3.47 -10.06 16.32
C LYS A 83 3.49 -11.02 17.53
N ALA A 84 2.79 -12.14 17.41
CA ALA A 84 2.75 -13.24 18.36
C ALA A 84 3.00 -14.63 17.73
N PHE A 85 2.91 -14.81 16.40
CA PHE A 85 2.90 -16.13 15.75
C PHE A 85 3.91 -16.29 14.58
N VAL A 86 4.26 -17.54 14.25
CA VAL A 86 5.18 -17.87 13.12
C VAL A 86 4.62 -17.41 11.77
N THR A 87 3.32 -17.55 11.56
CA THR A 87 2.66 -17.13 10.31
C THR A 87 2.72 -15.62 10.07
N GLU A 88 2.74 -14.84 11.14
CA GLU A 88 2.96 -13.40 11.06
C GLU A 88 4.40 -13.11 10.65
N GLN A 89 5.38 -13.89 11.12
CA GLN A 89 6.77 -13.75 10.64
C GLN A 89 6.91 -14.01 9.14
N SER A 90 6.20 -15.02 8.59
CA SER A 90 6.15 -15.20 7.13
C SER A 90 5.44 -14.05 6.43
N PHE A 91 4.31 -13.55 6.97
CA PHE A 91 3.62 -12.40 6.41
C PHE A 91 4.53 -11.16 6.38
N SER A 92 5.29 -10.91 7.44
CA SER A 92 6.27 -9.83 7.52
C SER A 92 7.36 -9.96 6.47
N ARG A 93 7.99 -11.13 6.38
CA ARG A 93 9.11 -11.38 5.46
C ARG A 93 8.68 -11.36 4.01
N ASP A 94 7.54 -11.96 3.69
CA ASP A 94 7.14 -12.23 2.31
C ASP A 94 6.27 -11.09 1.74
N ILE A 95 5.60 -10.30 2.60
CA ILE A 95 4.72 -9.20 2.17
C ILE A 95 5.25 -7.84 2.63
N LEU A 96 5.39 -7.60 3.94
CA LEU A 96 5.68 -6.25 4.45
C LEU A 96 7.09 -5.77 4.09
N MET A 97 8.11 -6.60 4.25
CA MET A 97 9.50 -6.24 3.93
C MET A 97 9.69 -5.89 2.45
N PRO A 98 9.15 -6.67 1.47
CA PRO A 98 9.16 -6.27 0.07
C PRO A 98 8.45 -4.94 -0.21
N VAL A 99 7.28 -4.69 0.41
CA VAL A 99 6.58 -3.40 0.27
C VAL A 99 7.43 -2.24 0.79
N SER A 100 7.97 -2.37 2.01
CA SER A 100 8.87 -1.37 2.58
C SER A 100 10.12 -1.15 1.73
N THR A 101 10.63 -2.20 1.09
CA THR A 101 11.78 -2.11 0.18
C THR A 101 11.42 -1.26 -1.03
N LEU A 102 10.31 -1.55 -1.72
CA LEU A 102 9.86 -0.74 -2.85
C LEU A 102 9.63 0.72 -2.47
N ILE A 103 8.98 0.99 -1.34
CA ILE A 103 8.80 2.37 -0.84
C ILE A 103 10.15 3.03 -0.59
N LYS A 104 11.10 2.33 0.05
CA LYS A 104 12.44 2.87 0.32
C LYS A 104 13.18 3.30 -0.95
N PHE A 105 13.01 2.58 -2.06
CA PHE A 105 13.59 2.96 -3.35
C PHE A 105 12.77 4.01 -4.11
N MET A 106 11.46 4.12 -3.85
CA MET A 106 10.62 5.20 -4.35
C MET A 106 10.95 6.55 -3.70
N LEU A 107 11.26 6.60 -2.40
CA LEU A 107 11.46 7.89 -1.71
C LEU A 107 12.53 8.81 -2.35
N PRO A 108 13.72 8.30 -2.76
CA PRO A 108 14.71 9.11 -3.46
C PRO A 108 14.23 9.71 -4.79
N THR A 109 13.30 9.05 -5.51
CA THR A 109 12.76 9.60 -6.76
C THR A 109 11.80 10.76 -6.51
N VAL A 110 11.21 10.83 -5.33
CA VAL A 110 10.38 11.95 -4.87
C VAL A 110 11.23 13.09 -4.33
N GLU A 111 12.23 12.78 -3.51
CA GLU A 111 13.08 13.75 -2.81
C GLU A 111 13.97 14.55 -3.78
N ASP A 112 14.64 13.84 -4.69
CA ASP A 112 15.52 14.42 -5.68
C ASP A 112 15.31 13.74 -7.05
N PRO A 113 14.36 14.25 -7.86
CA PRO A 113 14.07 13.72 -9.18
C PRO A 113 15.27 13.83 -10.13
N ASN A 114 16.01 12.73 -10.28
CA ASN A 114 17.15 12.62 -11.17
C ASN A 114 17.25 11.22 -11.80
N THR A 115 18.00 11.10 -12.89
CA THR A 115 18.14 9.84 -13.64
C THR A 115 18.72 8.71 -12.79
N HIS A 116 19.64 9.01 -11.87
CA HIS A 116 20.30 8.01 -11.04
C HIS A 116 19.29 7.33 -10.08
N ASN A 117 18.53 8.13 -9.32
CA ASN A 117 17.51 7.65 -8.39
C ASN A 117 16.42 6.86 -9.12
N VAL A 118 15.97 7.37 -10.27
CA VAL A 118 14.93 6.73 -11.08
C VAL A 118 15.37 5.39 -11.64
N GLU A 119 16.62 5.27 -12.09
CA GLU A 119 17.15 3.99 -12.60
C GLU A 119 17.39 2.97 -11.48
N HIS A 120 17.84 3.41 -10.31
CA HIS A 120 17.91 2.55 -9.13
C HIS A 120 16.54 2.01 -8.73
N PHE A 121 15.51 2.86 -8.72
CA PHE A 121 14.14 2.43 -8.45
C PHE A 121 13.63 1.46 -9.51
N ARG A 122 13.85 1.74 -10.81
CA ARG A 122 13.48 0.85 -11.92
C ARG A 122 14.05 -0.56 -11.75
N LYS A 123 15.33 -0.67 -11.38
CA LYS A 123 15.98 -1.97 -11.14
C LYS A 123 15.32 -2.74 -10.01
N GLU A 124 14.98 -2.06 -8.92
CA GLU A 124 14.26 -2.69 -7.81
C GLU A 124 12.86 -3.14 -8.25
N CYS A 125 12.10 -2.32 -8.99
CA CYS A 125 10.78 -2.71 -9.50
C CYS A 125 10.81 -3.92 -10.44
N ALA A 126 11.91 -4.10 -11.18
CA ALA A 126 12.10 -5.26 -12.05
C ALA A 126 12.38 -6.55 -11.25
N ALA A 127 13.04 -6.45 -10.09
CA ALA A 127 13.30 -7.56 -9.18
C ALA A 127 12.09 -7.89 -8.29
N THR A 128 11.37 -6.85 -7.86
CA THR A 128 10.30 -6.89 -6.86
C THR A 128 9.04 -6.27 -7.45
N SER A 129 8.08 -7.11 -7.86
CA SER A 129 6.81 -6.65 -8.44
C SER A 129 5.76 -6.40 -7.35
N ALA A 130 5.20 -5.18 -7.28
CA ALA A 130 4.10 -4.87 -6.38
C ALA A 130 2.89 -5.78 -6.64
N LEU A 131 2.52 -6.00 -7.91
CA LEU A 131 1.45 -6.93 -8.28
C LEU A 131 1.69 -8.37 -7.81
N ARG A 132 2.94 -8.85 -7.86
CA ARG A 132 3.29 -10.17 -7.31
C ARG A 132 3.08 -10.21 -5.80
N ILE A 133 3.55 -9.20 -5.06
CA ILE A 133 3.36 -9.14 -3.61
C ILE A 133 1.87 -9.16 -3.25
N ALA A 134 1.01 -8.47 -4.01
CA ALA A 134 -0.43 -8.50 -3.80
C ALA A 134 -1.04 -9.90 -4.02
N ASN A 135 -0.58 -10.65 -5.03
CA ASN A 135 -0.99 -12.04 -5.23
C ASN A 135 -0.53 -12.95 -4.07
N ASP A 136 0.72 -12.79 -3.65
CA ASP A 136 1.28 -13.55 -2.54
C ASP A 136 0.51 -13.26 -1.25
N MET A 137 0.11 -12.00 -1.03
CA MET A 137 -0.74 -11.60 0.11
C MET A 137 -2.12 -12.26 0.05
N LEU A 138 -2.82 -12.20 -1.10
CA LEU A 138 -4.12 -12.85 -1.23
C LEU A 138 -4.04 -14.37 -1.04
N SER A 139 -3.03 -15.01 -1.63
CA SER A 139 -2.78 -16.45 -1.49
C SER A 139 -2.53 -16.84 -0.02
N CYS A 140 -1.79 -15.99 0.71
CA CYS A 140 -1.56 -16.14 2.14
C CYS A 140 -2.88 -16.09 2.93
N LEU A 141 -3.81 -15.23 2.53
CA LEU A 141 -5.09 -15.02 3.19
C LEU A 141 -6.17 -16.07 2.87
N GLU A 142 -6.07 -16.77 1.74
CA GLU A 142 -7.05 -17.79 1.34
C GLU A 142 -7.12 -18.98 2.30
N ARG A 143 -5.97 -19.42 2.84
CA ARG A 143 -5.89 -20.61 3.69
C ARG A 143 -5.84 -20.23 5.15
N SER A 144 -6.69 -20.85 5.97
CA SER A 144 -6.78 -20.58 7.41
C SER A 144 -5.45 -20.76 8.16
N ALA A 145 -4.58 -21.68 7.73
CA ALA A 145 -3.27 -21.94 8.34
C ALA A 145 -2.18 -20.89 7.99
N THR A 146 -2.40 -20.09 6.94
CA THR A 146 -1.47 -19.03 6.53
C THR A 146 -2.07 -17.64 6.70
N ASN A 147 -3.37 -17.52 6.97
CA ASN A 147 -4.05 -16.26 7.16
C ASN A 147 -3.80 -15.71 8.58
N PRO A 148 -3.01 -14.65 8.75
CA PRO A 148 -2.66 -14.14 10.08
C PRO A 148 -3.87 -13.58 10.84
N LEU A 149 -4.85 -12.97 10.16
CA LEU A 149 -6.09 -12.51 10.77
C LEU A 149 -6.88 -13.68 11.37
N LYS A 150 -7.10 -14.75 10.60
CA LYS A 150 -7.86 -15.92 11.08
C LYS A 150 -7.15 -16.60 12.24
N MET A 151 -5.82 -16.70 12.18
CA MET A 151 -5.02 -17.28 13.26
C MET A 151 -5.07 -16.46 14.55
N ALA A 152 -4.90 -15.14 14.45
CA ALA A 152 -5.01 -14.25 15.62
C ALA A 152 -6.40 -14.38 16.27
N MET A 153 -7.45 -14.37 15.45
CA MET A 153 -8.83 -14.54 15.93
C MET A 153 -9.13 -15.95 16.47
N ALA A 154 -8.34 -16.97 16.12
CA ALA A 154 -8.47 -18.33 16.64
C ALA A 154 -7.72 -18.52 17.97
N ALA A 155 -6.67 -17.74 18.20
CA ALA A 155 -5.89 -17.77 19.43
C ALA A 155 -6.56 -17.03 20.60
N GLU A 156 -7.47 -16.10 20.32
CA GLU A 156 -8.24 -15.40 21.35
C GLU A 156 -9.35 -16.28 21.94
N THR A 157 -9.39 -16.41 23.27
CA THR A 157 -10.45 -17.11 24.01
C THR A 157 -11.81 -16.46 23.79
N GLU A 158 -11.84 -15.12 23.80
CA GLU A 158 -12.99 -14.31 23.42
C GLU A 158 -12.61 -13.47 22.22
N LYS A 159 -13.36 -13.64 21.13
CA LYS A 159 -13.06 -12.97 19.87
C LYS A 159 -13.33 -11.49 19.98
N SER A 160 -12.28 -10.69 19.84
CA SER A 160 -12.42 -9.24 19.95
C SER A 160 -12.60 -8.60 18.57
N THR A 161 -13.61 -7.73 18.46
CA THR A 161 -13.74 -6.80 17.31
C THR A 161 -12.49 -5.93 17.17
N ALA A 162 -11.79 -5.67 18.27
CA ALA A 162 -10.54 -4.92 18.28
C ALA A 162 -9.43 -5.61 17.47
N THR A 163 -9.18 -6.90 17.68
CA THR A 163 -8.15 -7.66 16.94
C THR A 163 -8.53 -7.82 15.48
N PHE A 164 -9.80 -8.10 15.19
CA PHE A 164 -10.28 -8.12 13.81
C PHE A 164 -10.02 -6.78 13.10
N ASN A 165 -10.41 -5.67 13.72
CA ASN A 165 -10.23 -4.34 13.13
C ASN A 165 -8.76 -3.98 12.95
N LYS A 166 -7.87 -4.33 13.87
CA LYS A 166 -6.43 -4.10 13.71
C LYS A 166 -5.89 -4.81 12.45
N TRP A 167 -6.22 -6.08 12.28
CA TRP A 167 -5.79 -6.84 11.10
C TRP A 167 -6.44 -6.35 9.81
N LYS A 168 -7.76 -6.13 9.81
CA LYS A 168 -8.48 -5.52 8.67
C LYS A 168 -7.78 -4.24 8.21
N ASN A 169 -7.49 -3.36 9.15
CA ASN A 169 -6.85 -2.09 8.86
C ASN A 169 -5.44 -2.27 8.30
N LEU A 170 -4.62 -3.14 8.89
CA LEU A 170 -3.29 -3.41 8.36
C LEU A 170 -3.35 -3.94 6.91
N LEU A 171 -4.18 -4.96 6.65
CA LEU A 171 -4.29 -5.59 5.34
C LEU A 171 -4.72 -4.57 4.27
N MET A 172 -5.70 -3.73 4.58
CA MET A 172 -6.16 -2.69 3.66
C MET A 172 -5.13 -1.58 3.46
N THR A 173 -4.38 -1.20 4.50
CA THR A 173 -3.27 -0.24 4.38
C THR A 173 -2.17 -0.77 3.46
N VAL A 174 -1.74 -2.04 3.63
CA VAL A 174 -0.73 -2.67 2.78
C VAL A 174 -1.20 -2.74 1.32
N MET A 175 -2.48 -3.08 1.09
CA MET A 175 -3.06 -3.05 -0.25
C MET A 175 -3.05 -1.64 -0.86
N GLY A 176 -3.35 -0.62 -0.07
CA GLY A 176 -3.26 0.79 -0.50
C GLY A 176 -1.85 1.20 -0.88
N GLU A 177 -0.84 0.80 -0.10
CA GLU A 177 0.58 1.03 -0.43
C GLU A 177 0.98 0.33 -1.74
N LEU A 178 0.54 -0.91 -1.95
CA LEU A 178 0.77 -1.68 -3.18
C LEU A 178 0.11 -1.01 -4.40
N LEU A 179 -1.11 -0.50 -4.25
CA LEU A 179 -1.80 0.24 -5.32
C LEU A 179 -1.08 1.54 -5.66
N MET A 180 -0.67 2.32 -4.65
CA MET A 180 0.10 3.53 -4.85
C MET A 180 1.40 3.23 -5.61
N LEU A 181 2.15 2.21 -5.17
CA LEU A 181 3.38 1.77 -5.82
C LEU A 181 3.13 1.36 -7.27
N GLU A 182 2.21 0.43 -7.53
CA GLU A 182 1.93 -0.07 -8.87
C GLU A 182 1.52 1.06 -9.82
N THR A 183 0.70 2.00 -9.34
CA THR A 183 0.27 3.18 -10.10
C THR A 183 1.42 4.11 -10.42
N TYR A 184 2.26 4.41 -9.43
CA TYR A 184 3.43 5.26 -9.58
C TYR A 184 4.44 4.66 -10.57
N ILE A 185 4.74 3.38 -10.43
CA ILE A 185 5.65 2.63 -11.31
C ILE A 185 5.10 2.58 -12.73
N ASN A 186 3.79 2.33 -12.91
CA ASN A 186 3.14 2.32 -14.22
C ASN A 186 3.25 3.66 -14.95
N ALA A 187 3.06 4.75 -14.23
CA ALA A 187 3.20 6.08 -14.77
C ALA A 187 4.63 6.42 -15.19
N MET A 188 5.62 6.00 -14.41
CA MET A 188 7.03 6.27 -14.69
C MET A 188 7.60 5.41 -15.82
N PHE A 189 7.28 4.11 -15.85
CA PHE A 189 8.04 3.14 -16.64
C PHE A 189 7.25 2.40 -17.71
N TRP A 190 5.91 2.36 -17.60
CA TRP A 190 5.06 1.54 -18.47
C TRP A 190 4.03 2.35 -19.25
N GLN A 191 4.40 3.60 -19.59
CA GLN A 191 3.65 4.47 -20.49
C GLN A 191 2.19 4.68 -20.08
N ARG A 192 1.87 4.57 -18.78
CA ARG A 192 0.51 4.72 -18.26
C ARG A 192 -0.48 3.75 -18.93
N ASN A 193 -0.04 2.53 -19.27
CA ASN A 193 -0.95 1.54 -19.88
C ASN A 193 -2.06 1.08 -18.91
N MET A 194 -1.96 1.41 -17.62
CA MET A 194 -2.91 1.13 -16.55
C MET A 194 -3.24 -0.36 -16.33
N TRP A 195 -2.58 -1.30 -17.02
CA TRP A 195 -2.84 -2.72 -16.87
C TRP A 195 -2.56 -3.19 -15.43
N GLY A 196 -1.35 -2.94 -14.93
CA GLY A 196 -0.95 -3.30 -13.56
C GLY A 196 -1.82 -2.66 -12.48
N PRO A 197 -2.05 -1.33 -12.52
CA PRO A 197 -2.93 -0.66 -11.56
C PRO A 197 -4.37 -1.17 -11.57
N ASN A 198 -4.93 -1.49 -12.75
CA ASN A 198 -6.27 -2.08 -12.86
C ASN A 198 -6.32 -3.51 -12.30
N GLU A 199 -5.28 -4.32 -12.54
CA GLU A 199 -5.17 -5.65 -11.93
C GLU A 199 -5.02 -5.58 -10.42
N MET A 200 -4.28 -4.59 -9.91
CA MET A 200 -4.16 -4.33 -8.47
C MET A 200 -5.50 -3.93 -7.87
N MET A 201 -6.28 -3.10 -8.55
CA MET A 201 -7.62 -2.71 -8.10
C MET A 201 -8.57 -3.92 -7.98
N LYS A 202 -8.51 -4.87 -8.92
CA LYS A 202 -9.28 -6.13 -8.82
C LYS A 202 -8.90 -6.91 -7.55
N LYS A 203 -7.61 -6.95 -7.21
CA LYS A 203 -7.11 -7.63 -5.99
C LYS A 203 -7.57 -6.93 -4.72
N ALA A 204 -7.58 -5.60 -4.73
CA ALA A 204 -8.10 -4.82 -3.61
C ALA A 204 -9.59 -5.12 -3.35
N LYS A 205 -10.40 -5.26 -4.41
CA LYS A 205 -11.81 -5.67 -4.29
C LYS A 205 -11.97 -7.07 -3.71
N VAL A 206 -11.18 -8.04 -4.18
CA VAL A 206 -11.20 -9.40 -3.61
C VAL A 206 -10.84 -9.40 -2.12
N LEU A 207 -9.85 -8.59 -1.71
CA LEU A 207 -9.51 -8.45 -0.29
C LEU A 207 -10.68 -7.86 0.51
N GLU A 208 -11.31 -6.81 0.00
CA GLU A 208 -12.47 -6.17 0.64
C GLU A 208 -13.63 -7.16 0.81
N GLU A 209 -13.97 -7.92 -0.24
CA GLU A 209 -14.99 -8.98 -0.20
C GLU A 209 -14.68 -10.05 0.85
N HIS A 210 -13.43 -10.51 0.93
CA HIS A 210 -13.01 -11.46 1.96
C HIS A 210 -13.15 -10.90 3.38
N ILE A 211 -12.76 -9.64 3.58
CA ILE A 211 -12.85 -8.99 4.89
C ILE A 211 -14.31 -8.83 5.31
N ASP A 212 -15.20 -8.39 4.41
CA ASP A 212 -16.63 -8.23 4.68
C ASP A 212 -17.29 -9.57 5.02
N GLN A 213 -16.89 -10.64 4.32
CA GLN A 213 -17.30 -12.01 4.66
C GLN A 213 -16.87 -12.37 6.09
N TRP A 214 -15.59 -12.22 6.43
CA TRP A 214 -15.07 -12.57 7.77
C TRP A 214 -15.70 -11.71 8.88
N GLU A 215 -16.01 -10.45 8.59
CA GLU A 215 -16.70 -9.57 9.53
C GLU A 215 -18.13 -10.04 9.80
N THR A 216 -18.83 -10.51 8.76
CA THR A 216 -20.16 -11.11 8.88
C THR A 216 -20.13 -12.41 9.69
N GLU A 217 -19.14 -13.27 9.44
CA GLU A 217 -18.92 -14.51 10.19
C GLU A 217 -18.64 -14.24 11.68
N LEU A 218 -17.87 -13.20 11.98
CA LEU A 218 -17.61 -12.75 13.36
C LEU A 218 -18.88 -12.30 14.08
N ARG A 219 -19.77 -11.56 13.40
CA ARG A 219 -21.02 -11.04 13.97
C ARG A 219 -22.10 -12.11 14.18
N THR A 220 -22.12 -13.14 13.32
CA THR A 220 -23.14 -14.19 13.35
C THR A 220 -22.80 -15.35 14.28
N THR A 221 -21.52 -15.56 14.59
CA THR A 221 -21.09 -16.69 15.43
C THR A 221 -20.89 -16.28 16.89
N THR A 222 -21.88 -16.53 17.74
CA THR A 222 -21.65 -16.69 19.19
C THR A 222 -20.85 -17.99 19.39
N GLY A 223 -19.51 -17.87 19.32
CA GLY A 223 -18.47 -18.87 19.62
C GLY A 223 -18.82 -20.36 19.46
N ARG A 224 -18.43 -20.99 18.33
CA ARG A 224 -17.94 -22.40 18.28
C ARG A 224 -17.51 -22.94 16.90
N VAL A 225 -17.78 -22.27 15.77
CA VAL A 225 -17.55 -22.87 14.43
C VAL A 225 -16.65 -22.03 13.53
N LEU A 226 -15.80 -21.17 14.09
CA LEU A 226 -15.28 -20.05 13.31
C LEU A 226 -14.13 -20.34 12.33
N PHE A 227 -13.43 -21.48 12.41
CA PHE A 227 -12.24 -21.71 11.57
C PHE A 227 -12.04 -23.20 11.26
N ARG A 228 -13.10 -23.91 10.88
CA ARG A 228 -12.98 -25.25 10.29
C ARG A 228 -13.24 -25.17 8.79
N ASN A 229 -12.21 -24.75 8.06
CA ASN A 229 -11.52 -25.51 7.02
C ASN A 229 -10.37 -24.66 6.44
#